data_AF-A0A3N5VJA4-F1
#
_entry.id   AF-A0A3N5VJA4-F1
#
_cell.length_a   1.000
_cell.length_b   1.000
_cell.length_c   1.000
_cell.angle_alpha   90.00
_cell.angle_beta   90.00
_cell.angle_gamma   90.00
#
_symmetry.space_group_name_H-M   'P 1'
#
loop_
_entity.id
_entity.type
_entity.pdbx_description
1 polymer ?
#
loop_
_entity_poly.entity_id
_entity_poly.type
_entity_poly.pdbx_seq_one_letter_code
_entity_poly.pdbx_strand_id
1 'polypeptide(L)' 'MHHGTHVDAPWHFIPGGKKPREIPLDHWLGECQVLDLTAEKSCVCGPALDRAGVRDGVKRLLFKTRNSATDYWH' A
#
# COMPACT_ATOMS: atom_id res chain seq x y z
N MET A 1 4.67 -14.94 -6.08
CA MET A 1 6.10 -14.51 -6.13
C MET A 1 6.15 -13.23 -5.31
N HIS A 2 6.94 -13.17 -4.22
CA HIS A 2 6.87 -12.08 -3.23
C HIS A 2 8.27 -11.75 -2.71
N HIS A 3 9.11 -11.13 -3.54
CA HIS A 3 10.47 -10.76 -3.17
C HIS A 3 10.65 -9.26 -3.41
N GLY A 4 11.16 -8.54 -2.39
CA GLY A 4 11.38 -7.09 -2.47
C GLY A 4 10.09 -6.28 -2.68
N THR A 5 10.22 -5.10 -3.29
CA THR A 5 9.08 -4.26 -3.65
C THR A 5 8.32 -4.90 -4.81
N HIS A 6 7.04 -5.22 -4.61
CA HIS A 6 6.20 -5.91 -5.58
C HIS A 6 4.72 -5.54 -5.41
N VAL A 7 3.87 -6.05 -6.30
CA VAL A 7 2.41 -5.91 -6.23
C VAL A 7 1.74 -7.28 -6.28
N ASP A 8 0.64 -7.41 -5.55
CA ASP A 8 -0.17 -8.62 -5.55
C ASP A 8 -1.37 -8.46 -6.48
N ALA A 9 -1.52 -9.39 -7.42
CA ALA A 9 -2.75 -9.51 -8.21
C ALA A 9 -3.82 -10.33 -7.46
N PRO A 10 -5.12 -10.07 -7.66
CA PRO A 10 -6.21 -10.80 -7.01
C PRO A 10 -6.13 -12.32 -7.12
N TRP A 11 -5.61 -12.85 -8.24
CA TRP A 11 -5.39 -14.27 -8.45
C TRP A 11 -4.53 -14.96 -7.36
N HIS A 12 -3.72 -14.20 -6.59
CA HIS A 12 -2.96 -14.76 -5.48
C HIS A 12 -3.83 -15.30 -4.34
N PHE A 13 -5.04 -14.75 -4.15
CA PHE A 13 -5.89 -15.08 -3.00
C PHE A 13 -7.33 -15.47 -3.39
N ILE A 14 -7.79 -15.04 -4.56
CA ILE A 14 -9.17 -15.20 -5.01
C ILE A 14 -9.22 -16.19 -6.19
N PRO A 15 -9.87 -17.36 -6.04
CA PRO A 15 -10.09 -18.28 -7.15
C PRO A 15 -10.80 -17.57 -8.31
N GLY A 16 -10.21 -17.64 -9.52
CA GLY A 16 -10.76 -16.94 -10.69
C GLY A 16 -10.45 -15.44 -10.75
N GLY A 17 -9.67 -14.89 -9.82
CA GLY A 17 -9.34 -13.46 -9.78
C GLY A 17 -8.54 -12.96 -10.99
N LYS A 18 -8.42 -11.65 -11.17
CA LYS A 18 -7.59 -11.09 -12.24
C LYS A 18 -6.11 -11.44 -12.03
N LYS A 19 -5.44 -11.85 -13.10
CA LYS A 19 -3.97 -11.99 -13.17
C LYS A 19 -3.33 -10.60 -13.35
N PRO A 20 -2.02 -10.44 -13.06
CA PRO A 20 -1.36 -9.13 -13.14
C PRO A 20 -1.54 -8.43 -14.50
N ARG A 21 -1.42 -9.16 -15.61
CA ARG A 21 -1.56 -8.63 -16.98
C ARG A 21 -2.97 -8.13 -17.34
N GLU A 22 -3.96 -8.43 -16.49
CA GLU A 22 -5.37 -8.09 -16.70
C GLU A 22 -5.78 -6.84 -15.88
N ILE A 23 -4.85 -6.29 -15.09
CA ILE A 23 -5.04 -5.07 -14.31
C ILE A 23 -4.59 -3.88 -15.16
N PRO A 24 -5.45 -2.88 -15.41
CA PRO A 24 -5.08 -1.66 -16.11
C PRO A 24 -3.91 -0.92 -15.45
N LEU A 25 -2.98 -0.38 -16.24
CA LEU A 25 -1.77 0.29 -15.73
C LEU A 25 -2.06 1.58 -14.96
N ASP A 26 -3.15 2.26 -15.27
CA ASP A 26 -3.60 3.49 -14.59
C ASP A 26 -3.92 3.26 -13.10
N HIS A 27 -4.18 2.02 -12.67
CA HIS A 27 -4.26 1.68 -11.25
C HIS A 27 -2.95 2.01 -10.51
N TRP A 28 -1.80 1.84 -11.17
CA TRP A 28 -0.47 1.99 -10.58
C TRP A 28 0.17 3.35 -10.89
N LEU A 29 -0.38 4.10 -11.86
CA LEU A 29 0.20 5.35 -12.36
C LEU A 29 -0.66 6.56 -12.01
N GLY A 30 -0.08 7.49 -11.25
CA GLY A 30 -0.65 8.81 -11.00
C GLY A 30 -0.40 9.29 -9.57
N GLU A 31 -1.08 10.38 -9.20
CA GLU A 31 -0.91 10.99 -7.88
C GLU A 31 -1.21 10.03 -6.74
N CYS A 32 -0.41 10.15 -5.68
CA CYS A 32 -0.60 9.44 -4.44
C CYS A 32 -0.31 10.36 -3.26
N GLN A 33 -0.84 10.01 -2.10
CA GLN A 33 -0.48 10.65 -0.84
C GLN A 33 0.32 9.67 0.01
N VAL A 34 1.47 10.14 0.50
CA VAL A 34 2.25 9.42 1.51
C VAL A 34 1.79 9.86 2.89
N LEU A 35 1.38 8.90 3.71
CA LEU A 35 1.00 9.13 5.10
C LEU A 35 2.15 8.67 6.01
N ASP A 36 2.61 9.53 6.90
CA ASP A 36 3.51 9.12 7.97
C ASP A 36 2.70 8.49 9.11
N LEU A 37 2.80 7.18 9.22
CA LEU A 37 2.14 6.35 10.24
C LEU A 37 3.18 5.67 11.13
N THR A 38 4.38 6.22 11.22
CA THR A 38 5.48 5.66 12.05
C THR A 38 5.14 5.68 13.55
N ALA A 39 4.17 6.49 13.98
CA ALA A 39 3.67 6.49 15.34
C ALA A 39 2.92 5.19 15.70
N GLU A 40 2.25 4.55 14.73
CA GLU A 40 1.47 3.33 14.94
C GLU A 40 2.38 2.14 15.29
N LYS A 41 2.02 1.41 16.37
CA LYS A 41 2.90 0.39 16.96
C LYS A 41 2.58 -1.03 16.49
N SER A 42 1.30 -1.36 16.35
CA SER A 42 0.82 -2.72 16.09
C SER A 42 0.11 -2.85 14.75
N CYS A 43 -0.82 -1.94 14.45
CA CYS A 43 -1.57 -1.95 13.21
C CYS A 43 -1.97 -0.54 12.79
N VAL A 44 -2.17 -0.35 11.48
CA VAL A 44 -2.83 0.83 10.93
C VAL A 44 -4.33 0.55 10.87
N CYS A 45 -5.12 1.36 11.58
CA CYS A 45 -6.58 1.24 11.63
C CYS A 45 -7.26 2.52 11.14
N GLY A 46 -8.58 2.49 10.91
CA GLY A 46 -9.36 3.65 10.42
C GLY A 46 -9.06 4.97 11.12
N PRO A 47 -9.08 5.03 12.47
CA PRO A 47 -8.72 6.26 13.21
C PRO A 47 -7.31 6.79 12.94
N ALA A 48 -6.35 5.94 12.57
CA ALA A 48 -5.02 6.37 12.19
C ALA A 48 -5.03 7.09 10.83
N LEU A 49 -5.88 6.65 9.90
CA LEU A 49 -6.08 7.31 8.60
C LEU A 49 -6.74 8.68 8.78
N ASP A 50 -7.74 8.77 9.66
CA ASP A 50 -8.43 10.03 9.96
C ASP A 50 -7.43 11.07 10.52
N ARG A 51 -6.60 10.66 11.49
CA ARG A 51 -5.55 11.52 12.05
C ARG A 51 -4.47 11.91 11.04
N ALA A 52 -4.15 11.02 10.11
CA ALA A 52 -3.14 11.26 9.08
C ALA A 52 -3.62 12.19 7.95
N GLY A 53 -4.91 12.52 7.91
CA GLY A 53 -5.46 13.52 6.99
C GLY A 53 -5.43 13.05 5.54
N VAL A 54 -6.08 11.92 5.25
CA VAL A 54 -6.35 11.47 3.88
C VAL A 54 -7.09 12.59 3.13
N ARG A 55 -6.52 13.06 2.02
CA ARG A 55 -7.12 14.12 1.21
C ARG A 55 -8.29 13.60 0.40
N ASP A 56 -9.33 14.42 0.26
CA ASP A 56 -10.47 14.11 -0.60
C ASP A 56 -10.02 13.84 -2.04
N GLY A 57 -10.62 12.83 -2.66
CA GLY A 57 -10.34 12.47 -4.05
C GLY A 57 -9.02 11.72 -4.30
N VAL A 58 -8.22 11.47 -3.27
CA VAL A 58 -6.99 10.66 -3.43
C VAL A 58 -7.34 9.22 -3.81
N LYS A 59 -6.66 8.70 -4.84
CA LYS A 59 -6.89 7.34 -5.35
C LYS A 59 -5.87 6.32 -4.87
N ARG A 60 -4.72 6.79 -4.38
CA ARG A 60 -3.58 5.94 -4.00
C ARG A 60 -2.95 6.46 -2.72
N LEU A 61 -2.78 5.58 -1.75
CA LEU A 61 -2.13 5.87 -0.49
C LEU A 61 -0.88 5.01 -0.34
N LEU A 62 0.21 5.62 0.13
CA LEU A 62 1.41 4.92 0.57
C LEU A 62 1.58 5.13 2.06
N PHE A 63 1.71 4.03 2.81
CA PHE A 63 1.85 4.08 4.26
C PHE A 63 3.30 3.91 4.66
N LYS A 64 3.92 4.99 5.12
CA LYS A 64 5.23 4.89 5.77
C LYS A 64 5.01 4.43 7.21
N THR A 65 5.59 3.30 7.57
CA THR A 65 5.49 2.75 8.93
C THR A 65 6.90 2.59 9.51
N ARG A 66 7.00 2.11 10.75
CA ARG A 66 8.29 1.78 11.37
C ARG A 66 9.08 0.74 10.55
N ASN A 67 8.38 -0.11 9.80
CA ASN A 67 8.98 -1.13 8.95
C ASN A 67 9.83 -0.52 7.83
N SER A 68 9.65 0.76 7.52
CA SER A 68 10.48 1.49 6.55
C SER A 68 11.84 1.92 7.11
N ALA A 69 12.03 1.87 8.43
CA ALA A 69 13.29 2.25 9.08
C ALA A 69 14.22 1.05 9.32
N THR A 70 13.75 -0.17 9.06
CA THR A 70 14.54 -1.37 9.22
C THR A 70 15.28 -1.70 7.94
N ASP A 71 16.59 -1.72 8.06
CA ASP A 71 17.52 -2.05 7.00
C ASP A 71 17.77 -3.56 7.00
N TYR A 72 16.86 -4.33 6.39
CA TYR A 72 16.98 -5.80 6.31
C TYR A 72 17.91 -6.28 5.17
N TRP A 73 18.56 -5.35 4.47
CA TRP A 73 19.38 -5.61 3.28
C TRP A 73 20.86 -5.25 3.48
N HIS A 74 21.28 -5.01 4.73
CA HIS A 74 22.67 -4.94 5.17
C HIS A 74 23.06 -6.16 6.00
#